data_AF-A0A369JY40-F1
#
_entry.id   AF-A0A369JY40-F1
#
_cell.length_a   1.000
_cell.length_b   1.000
_cell.length_c   1.000
_cell.angle_alpha   90.00
_cell.angle_beta   90.00
_cell.angle_gamma   90.00
#
_symmetry.space_group_name_H-M   'P 1'
#
loop_
_entity.id
_entity.type
_entity.pdbx_description
1 polymer ?
#
loop_
_entity_poly.entity_id
_entity_poly.type
_entity_poly.pdbx_seq_one_letter_code
_entity_poly.pdbx_strand_id
1 'polypeptide(L)'
;MPFTQLPNAGLEGPLPNDFDFDPHAAVPPSVPRFEILLALHIAQNVTIKRFNNNSILQTGNTIFMPSSCPDDLDIGPPLKTLYCYTENELQELIESEALCSALSPLPILLIRVIDAKCLESQRAAELERQVKKMKEKEVEGKSRTKLLGLLCLVNPIQHVLGKADTIIIPTIYLLSITNKCYPPLNFFTNECIETVNHSSQNVHLKLTWPWDNKNASGEKVNFLDLPKMVSLWESDDHYSCLTLHNFFNASDNFLAALRLLCCPSEDTPTTYAAEYQKHRDFFCQLSNLEETYPSWYSFELKAQGTF
;
A
#
# COMPACT_ATOMS: atom_id res chain seq x y z
N MET A 1 21.22 -20.46 54.19
CA MET A 1 22.08 -19.36 53.70
C MET A 1 21.26 -18.08 53.84
N PRO A 2 21.80 -16.98 54.40
CA PRO A 2 21.10 -15.70 54.40
C PRO A 2 20.88 -15.25 52.95
N PHE A 3 19.70 -14.71 52.63
CA PHE A 3 19.40 -14.14 51.33
C PHE A 3 20.31 -12.93 51.09
N THR A 4 21.38 -13.11 50.32
CA THR A 4 22.16 -12.00 49.79
C THR A 4 21.42 -11.48 48.58
N GLN A 5 20.86 -10.28 48.70
CA GLN A 5 20.28 -9.55 47.57
C GLN A 5 21.37 -9.42 46.49
N LEU A 6 21.09 -9.81 45.25
CA LEU A 6 21.97 -9.55 44.11
C LEU A 6 22.12 -8.02 43.99
N PRO A 7 23.27 -7.44 44.34
CA PRO A 7 23.39 -6.01 44.62
C PRO A 7 23.11 -5.14 43.38
N ASN A 8 23.25 -5.72 42.18
CA ASN A 8 23.09 -5.04 40.91
C ASN A 8 21.62 -5.10 40.43
N ALA A 9 20.98 -6.25 40.59
CA ALA A 9 19.64 -6.52 40.06
C ALA A 9 18.50 -6.20 41.04
N GLY A 10 18.81 -6.03 42.33
CA GLY A 10 17.81 -5.81 43.37
C GLY A 10 16.95 -7.05 43.68
N LEU A 11 17.32 -8.21 43.13
CA LEU A 11 16.64 -9.49 43.30
C LEU A 11 17.18 -10.24 44.53
N GLU A 12 16.33 -11.01 45.21
CA GLU A 12 16.79 -11.91 46.28
C GLU A 12 17.49 -13.13 45.68
N GLY A 13 18.74 -13.37 46.07
CA GLY A 13 19.50 -14.56 45.69
C GLY A 13 19.34 -15.71 46.70
N PRO A 14 19.53 -16.98 46.29
CA PRO A 14 19.79 -17.44 44.93
C PRO A 14 18.51 -17.46 44.07
N LEU A 15 18.64 -17.16 42.77
CA LEU A 15 17.49 -17.18 41.87
C LEU A 15 16.95 -18.61 41.67
N PRO A 16 15.61 -18.78 41.54
CA PRO A 16 15.01 -20.07 41.21
C PRO A 16 15.52 -20.63 39.87
N ASN A 17 15.57 -21.96 39.74
CA ASN A 17 15.96 -22.62 38.48
C ASN A 17 14.99 -22.33 37.32
N ASP A 18 13.76 -21.94 37.64
CA ASP A 18 12.68 -21.55 36.74
C ASP A 18 12.45 -20.04 36.69
N PHE A 19 13.45 -19.24 37.10
CA PHE A 19 13.35 -17.78 37.05
C PHE A 19 13.11 -17.29 35.61
N ASP A 20 12.00 -16.58 35.44
CA ASP A 20 11.62 -15.98 34.17
C ASP A 20 12.35 -14.63 33.98
N PHE A 21 13.28 -14.59 33.03
CA PHE A 21 14.05 -13.40 32.69
C PHE A 21 13.27 -12.42 31.79
N ASP A 22 12.20 -12.88 31.11
CA ASP A 22 11.46 -12.05 30.15
C ASP A 22 10.79 -10.84 30.82
N PRO A 23 10.11 -10.97 31.98
CA PRO A 23 9.57 -9.83 32.72
C PRO A 23 10.64 -8.85 33.19
N HIS A 24 11.85 -9.32 33.51
CA HIS A 24 12.96 -8.48 33.97
C HIS A 24 13.57 -7.67 32.82
N ALA A 25 13.52 -8.21 31.60
CA ALA A 25 13.95 -7.54 30.37
C ALA A 25 12.85 -6.69 29.70
N ALA A 26 11.61 -6.73 30.21
CA ALA A 26 10.49 -5.99 29.63
C ALA A 26 10.54 -4.49 29.98
N VAL A 27 10.54 -3.63 28.95
CA VAL A 27 10.58 -2.18 29.14
C VAL A 27 9.29 -1.71 29.83
N PRO A 28 9.37 -1.02 30.98
CA PRO A 28 8.19 -0.56 31.69
C PRO A 28 7.39 0.49 30.89
N PRO A 29 6.06 0.59 31.10
CA PRO A 29 5.21 1.53 30.39
C PRO A 29 5.63 2.96 30.68
N SER A 30 5.67 3.79 29.64
CA SER A 30 6.13 5.18 29.76
C SER A 30 5.21 6.01 30.67
N VAL A 31 5.78 6.93 31.43
CA VAL A 31 5.03 7.79 32.36
C VAL A 31 4.96 9.23 31.86
N PRO A 32 3.83 9.93 32.06
CA PRO A 32 3.73 11.34 31.74
C PRO A 32 4.70 12.14 32.63
N ARG A 33 5.30 13.17 32.04
CA ARG A 33 6.11 14.13 32.78
C ARG A 33 5.67 15.54 32.44
N PHE A 34 5.45 16.35 33.46
CA PHE A 34 5.05 17.74 33.29
C PHE A 34 6.23 18.66 33.58
N GLU A 35 6.29 19.79 32.87
CA GLU A 35 7.11 20.97 33.23
C GLU A 35 8.65 20.84 33.08
N ILE A 36 9.15 20.32 31.96
CA ILE A 36 10.60 20.34 31.66
C ILE A 36 10.83 20.80 30.22
N LEU A 37 11.94 21.53 29.98
CA LEU A 37 12.38 21.88 28.64
C LEU A 37 12.60 20.62 27.79
N LEU A 38 12.09 20.64 26.55
CA LEU A 38 12.17 19.53 25.59
C LEU A 38 13.61 18.97 25.42
N ALA A 39 14.62 19.84 25.39
CA ALA A 39 16.02 19.42 25.28
C ALA A 39 16.48 18.54 26.46
N LEU A 40 16.09 18.90 27.68
CA LEU A 40 16.40 18.12 28.88
C LEU A 40 15.59 16.82 28.93
N HIS A 41 14.35 16.86 28.46
CA HIS A 41 13.48 15.70 28.34
C HIS A 41 14.07 14.65 27.39
N ILE A 42 14.49 15.07 26.18
CA ILE A 42 15.17 14.22 25.20
C ILE A 42 16.47 13.64 25.80
N ALA A 43 17.31 14.48 26.39
CA ALA A 43 18.56 14.03 27.00
C ALA A 43 18.34 12.94 28.06
N GLN A 44 17.33 13.10 28.92
CA GLN A 44 16.98 12.11 29.93
C GLN A 44 16.49 10.81 29.32
N ASN A 45 15.61 10.87 28.32
CA ASN A 45 15.12 9.68 27.62
C ASN A 45 16.25 8.95 26.87
N VAL A 46 17.23 9.66 26.32
CA VAL A 46 18.45 9.07 25.73
C VAL A 46 19.27 8.34 26.80
N THR A 47 19.50 8.97 27.95
CA THR A 47 20.23 8.35 29.07
C THR A 47 19.52 7.10 29.60
N ILE A 48 18.20 7.17 29.80
CA ILE A 48 17.37 6.04 30.24
C ILE A 48 17.43 4.91 29.22
N LYS A 49 17.28 5.22 27.93
CA LYS A 49 17.35 4.20 26.88
C LYS A 49 18.71 3.53 26.82
N ARG A 50 19.81 4.29 26.94
CA ARG A 50 21.17 3.72 27.00
C ARG A 50 21.33 2.79 28.21
N PHE A 51 20.83 3.21 29.37
CA PHE A 51 20.84 2.39 30.59
C PHE A 51 20.04 1.09 30.41
N ASN A 52 18.82 1.18 29.88
CA ASN A 52 17.96 0.01 29.65
C ASN A 52 18.59 -0.95 28.64
N ASN A 53 19.16 -0.44 27.53
CA ASN A 53 19.84 -1.28 26.55
C ASN A 53 21.02 -2.04 27.17
N ASN A 54 21.81 -1.38 28.02
CA ASN A 54 22.92 -2.03 28.71
C ASN A 54 22.45 -3.10 29.69
N SER A 55 21.37 -2.84 30.44
CA SER A 55 20.78 -3.81 31.37
C SER A 55 20.18 -5.02 30.64
N ILE A 56 19.47 -4.81 29.53
CA ILE A 56 18.94 -5.89 28.69
C ILE A 56 20.09 -6.75 28.14
N LEU A 57 21.17 -6.12 27.65
CA LEU A 57 22.34 -6.84 27.15
C LEU A 57 23.03 -7.65 28.25
N GLN A 58 23.20 -7.07 29.44
CA GLN A 58 23.81 -7.71 30.60
C GLN A 58 22.99 -8.93 31.03
N THR A 59 21.67 -8.76 31.21
CA THR A 59 20.72 -9.84 31.52
C THR A 59 20.74 -10.93 30.44
N GLY A 60 20.77 -10.55 29.16
CA GLY A 60 20.86 -11.48 28.05
C GLY A 60 22.14 -12.31 28.07
N ASN A 61 23.28 -11.69 28.37
CA ASN A 61 24.55 -12.41 28.49
C ASN A 61 24.54 -13.41 29.65
N THR A 62 23.85 -13.10 30.76
CA THR A 62 23.69 -14.03 31.89
C THR A 62 22.98 -15.33 31.47
N ILE A 63 21.95 -15.24 30.62
CA ILE A 63 21.19 -16.42 30.14
C ILE A 63 22.10 -17.41 29.40
N PHE A 64 23.13 -16.93 28.72
CA PHE A 64 24.04 -17.75 27.91
C PHE A 64 25.35 -18.11 28.62
N MET A 65 25.54 -17.73 29.89
CA MET A 65 26.75 -18.09 30.65
C MET A 65 26.65 -19.50 31.26
N PRO A 66 27.68 -20.36 31.10
CA PRO A 66 27.66 -21.75 31.57
C PRO A 66 27.95 -21.92 33.09
N SER A 67 27.81 -20.86 33.90
CA SER A 67 28.21 -20.86 35.31
C SER A 67 27.10 -21.39 36.23
N SER A 68 27.47 -22.31 37.13
CA SER A 68 26.60 -23.00 38.09
C SER A 68 26.53 -22.36 39.48
N CYS A 69 27.04 -21.13 39.66
CA CYS A 69 27.00 -20.42 40.95
C CYS A 69 26.02 -19.24 40.90
N PRO A 70 24.91 -19.27 41.67
CA PRO A 70 23.91 -18.19 41.70
C PRO A 70 24.44 -16.87 42.29
N ASP A 71 25.50 -16.94 43.09
CA ASP A 71 26.03 -15.78 43.84
C ASP A 71 26.79 -14.77 42.93
N ASP A 72 27.17 -15.20 41.72
CA ASP A 72 27.94 -14.40 40.73
C ASP A 72 27.14 -14.10 39.44
N LEU A 73 25.81 -14.22 39.47
CA LEU A 73 24.96 -13.90 38.31
C LEU A 73 24.95 -12.39 38.05
N ASP A 74 25.69 -11.98 37.02
CA ASP A 74 25.78 -10.59 36.58
C ASP A 74 24.55 -10.19 35.75
N ILE A 75 23.40 -10.07 36.41
CA ILE A 75 22.13 -9.67 35.82
C ILE A 75 22.03 -8.15 35.78
N GLY A 76 21.46 -7.62 34.69
CA GLY A 76 21.26 -6.20 34.51
C GLY A 76 20.35 -5.58 35.59
N PRO A 77 20.58 -4.32 35.98
CA PRO A 77 19.72 -3.62 36.94
C PRO A 77 18.30 -3.39 36.39
N PRO A 78 17.28 -3.22 37.24
CA PRO A 78 15.90 -2.99 36.79
C PRO A 78 15.79 -1.85 35.77
N LEU A 79 15.02 -2.09 34.70
CA LEU A 79 14.83 -1.12 33.63
C LEU A 79 14.13 0.14 34.15
N LYS A 80 14.56 1.29 33.64
CA LYS A 80 14.02 2.61 33.98
C LYS A 80 12.90 2.99 33.03
N THR A 81 11.90 3.66 33.58
CA THR A 81 10.74 4.13 32.82
C THR A 81 11.06 5.33 31.94
N LEU A 82 10.63 5.28 30.68
CA LEU A 82 10.72 6.41 29.75
C LEU A 82 9.63 7.44 30.03
N TYR A 83 9.91 8.69 29.69
CA TYR A 83 8.93 9.77 29.77
C TYR A 83 8.21 9.96 28.44
N CYS A 84 6.89 10.09 28.49
CA CYS A 84 6.06 10.34 27.31
C CYS A 84 6.25 11.78 26.80
N TYR A 85 6.38 11.94 25.49
CA TYR A 85 6.32 13.25 24.85
C TYR A 85 4.87 13.73 24.75
N THR A 86 4.66 15.01 25.04
CA THR A 86 3.39 15.68 24.83
C THR A 86 3.14 15.92 23.34
N GLU A 87 1.88 16.14 22.96
CA GLU A 87 1.50 16.46 21.58
C GLU A 87 2.18 17.75 21.10
N ASN A 88 2.32 18.75 21.98
CA ASN A 88 3.01 20.01 21.67
C ASN A 88 4.50 19.79 21.38
N GLU A 89 5.20 19.00 22.22
CA GLU A 89 6.61 18.69 22.01
C GLU A 89 6.84 17.91 20.70
N LEU A 90 5.92 17.00 20.36
CA LEU A 90 5.98 16.27 19.10
C LEU A 90 5.76 17.21 17.92
N GLN A 91 4.79 18.12 18.01
CA GLN A 91 4.49 19.09 16.97
C GLN A 91 5.67 20.02 16.70
N GLU A 92 6.32 20.55 17.75
CA GLU A 92 7.53 21.39 17.61
C GLU A 92 8.67 20.68 16.87
N LEU A 93 8.82 19.37 17.10
CA LEU A 93 9.84 18.55 16.41
C LEU A 93 9.47 18.25 14.96
N ILE A 94 8.19 17.96 14.68
CA ILE A 94 7.68 17.71 13.33
C ILE A 94 7.83 18.95 12.45
N GLU A 95 7.59 20.13 13.00
CA GLU A 95 7.63 21.39 12.26
C GLU A 95 9.06 21.89 12.00
N SER A 96 10.07 21.41 12.73
CA SER A 96 11.43 21.95 12.70
C SER A 96 12.52 20.88 12.61
N GLU A 97 12.96 20.63 11.37
CA GLU A 97 14.14 19.79 11.09
C GLU A 97 15.43 20.36 11.74
N ALA A 98 15.54 21.69 11.82
CA ALA A 98 16.65 22.36 12.48
C ALA A 98 16.67 22.09 14.00
N LEU A 99 15.50 22.04 14.64
CA LEU A 99 15.37 21.67 16.04
C LEU A 99 15.72 20.20 16.26
N CYS A 100 15.25 19.30 15.40
CA CYS A 100 15.63 17.88 15.44
C CYS A 100 17.15 17.70 15.32
N SER A 101 17.79 18.46 14.44
CA SER A 101 19.24 18.45 14.27
C SER A 101 19.99 19.00 15.49
N ALA A 102 19.48 20.08 16.08
CA ALA A 102 20.08 20.71 17.27
C ALA A 102 19.94 19.86 18.54
N LEU A 103 18.87 19.07 18.65
CA LEU A 103 18.57 18.21 19.79
C LEU A 103 19.07 16.76 19.63
N SER A 104 19.79 16.48 18.55
CA SER A 104 20.39 15.17 18.28
C SER A 104 21.43 14.81 19.35
N PRO A 105 21.54 13.53 19.78
CA PRO A 105 20.84 12.36 19.25
C PRO A 105 19.43 12.17 19.80
N LEU A 106 18.46 11.95 18.91
CA LEU A 106 17.08 11.62 19.29
C LEU A 106 16.91 10.11 19.55
N PRO A 107 16.05 9.71 20.50
CA PRO A 107 15.68 8.30 20.65
C PRO A 107 15.02 7.75 19.38
N ILE A 108 15.43 6.55 18.93
CA ILE A 108 14.89 5.91 17.70
C ILE A 108 13.35 5.85 17.66
N LEU A 109 12.69 5.63 18.80
CA LEU A 109 11.22 5.59 18.85
C LEU A 109 10.61 6.95 18.53
N LEU A 110 11.24 8.03 18.98
CA LEU A 110 10.82 9.40 18.68
C LEU A 110 11.00 9.72 17.19
N ILE A 111 12.13 9.32 16.59
CA ILE A 111 12.39 9.49 15.15
C ILE A 111 11.26 8.85 14.33
N ARG A 112 10.89 7.60 14.64
CA ARG A 112 9.80 6.90 13.92
C ARG A 112 8.45 7.61 14.01
N VAL A 113 8.15 8.21 15.16
CA VAL A 113 6.89 8.95 15.37
C VAL A 113 6.90 10.25 14.56
N ILE A 114 8.02 10.97 14.57
CA ILE A 114 8.19 12.21 13.79
C ILE A 114 8.04 11.91 12.29
N ASP A 115 8.74 10.89 11.78
CA ASP A 115 8.70 10.51 10.36
C ASP A 115 7.27 10.16 9.89
N ALA A 116 6.55 9.36 10.69
CA ALA A 116 5.17 8.99 10.40
C ALA A 116 4.24 10.22 10.31
N LYS A 117 4.39 11.15 11.25
CA LYS A 117 3.57 12.37 11.32
C LYS A 117 3.90 13.38 10.21
N CYS A 118 5.17 13.49 9.83
CA CYS A 118 5.60 14.27 8.68
C CYS A 118 4.96 13.76 7.38
N LEU A 119 4.92 12.43 7.19
CA LEU A 119 4.30 11.80 6.02
C LEU A 119 2.77 12.03 5.97
N GLU A 120 2.09 11.93 7.12
CA GLU A 120 0.66 12.24 7.23
C GLU A 120 0.36 13.70 6.84
N SER A 121 1.17 14.63 7.36
CA SER A 121 1.00 16.07 7.10
C SER A 121 1.27 16.42 5.64
N GLN A 122 2.24 15.79 4.99
CA GLN A 122 2.51 15.97 3.55
C GLN A 122 1.34 15.48 2.69
N ARG A 123 0.73 14.34 3.03
CA ARG A 123 -0.45 13.82 2.34
C ARG A 123 -1.65 14.78 2.49
N ALA A 124 -1.86 15.31 3.69
CA ALA A 124 -2.93 16.28 3.96
C ALA A 124 -2.72 17.61 3.20
N ALA A 125 -1.51 18.16 3.23
CA ALA A 125 -1.17 19.40 2.52
C ALA A 125 -1.28 19.26 0.99
N GLU A 126 -0.92 18.10 0.44
CA GLU A 126 -1.10 17.81 -0.99
C GLU A 126 -2.59 17.72 -1.36
N LEU A 127 -3.41 17.09 -0.50
CA LEU A 127 -4.86 17.05 -0.67
C LEU A 127 -5.48 18.47 -0.64
N GLU A 128 -5.06 19.32 0.29
CA GLU A 128 -5.51 20.71 0.36
C GLU A 128 -5.08 21.55 -0.86
N ARG A 129 -3.85 21.36 -1.35
CA ARG A 129 -3.37 22.01 -2.59
C ARG A 129 -4.19 21.60 -3.80
N GLN A 130 -4.59 20.33 -3.88
CA GLN A 130 -5.47 19.84 -4.94
C GLN A 130 -6.88 20.46 -4.84
N VAL A 131 -7.44 20.55 -3.63
CA VAL A 131 -8.74 21.19 -3.39
C VAL A 131 -8.71 22.68 -3.75
N LYS A 132 -7.64 23.40 -3.37
CA LYS A 132 -7.49 24.83 -3.70
C LYS A 132 -7.35 25.07 -5.21
N LYS A 133 -6.55 24.25 -5.91
CA LYS A 133 -6.43 24.29 -7.37
C LYS A 133 -7.75 23.96 -8.09
N MET A 134 -8.60 23.10 -7.52
CA MET A 134 -9.94 22.85 -8.04
C MET A 134 -10.86 24.07 -7.87
N LYS A 135 -10.85 24.71 -6.69
CA LYS A 135 -11.64 25.92 -6.42
C LYS A 135 -11.22 27.12 -7.27
N GLU A 136 -9.92 27.32 -7.52
CA GLU A 136 -9.41 28.41 -8.38
C GLU A 136 -9.84 28.21 -9.85
N LYS A 137 -9.81 26.97 -10.36
CA LYS A 137 -10.35 26.63 -11.69
C LYS A 137 -11.86 26.82 -11.80
N GLU A 138 -12.60 26.67 -10.69
CA GLU A 138 -14.06 26.89 -10.64
C GLU A 138 -14.42 28.39 -10.68
N VAL A 139 -13.61 29.26 -10.08
CA VAL A 139 -13.81 30.73 -10.11
C VAL A 139 -13.45 31.30 -11.49
N GLU A 140 -12.41 30.79 -12.15
CA GLU A 140 -11.99 31.24 -13.49
C GLU A 140 -12.90 30.68 -14.61
N GLY A 141 -13.66 29.61 -14.33
CA GLY A 141 -14.60 28.96 -15.24
C GLY A 141 -15.98 29.62 -15.40
N LYS A 142 -16.34 30.64 -14.59
CA LYS A 142 -17.68 31.27 -14.67
C LYS A 142 -17.95 32.09 -15.93
N SER A 143 -16.96 32.28 -16.82
CA SER A 143 -17.14 33.12 -18.01
C SER A 143 -17.06 32.39 -19.35
N ARG A 144 -16.83 31.07 -19.42
CA ARG A 144 -16.79 30.37 -20.71
C ARG A 144 -17.44 28.99 -20.67
N THR A 145 -18.69 29.02 -21.11
CA THR A 145 -19.27 28.06 -22.07
C THR A 145 -19.39 26.61 -21.62
N LYS A 146 -20.60 26.27 -21.15
CA LYS A 146 -21.36 25.03 -21.39
C LYS A 146 -20.65 23.97 -22.25
N LEU A 147 -20.08 22.94 -21.61
CA LEU A 147 -20.13 21.52 -22.00
C LEU A 147 -19.29 20.69 -21.02
N LEU A 148 -19.85 20.40 -19.85
CA LEU A 148 -19.33 19.35 -18.95
C LEU A 148 -20.49 18.81 -18.10
N GLY A 149 -21.58 18.48 -18.79
CA GLY A 149 -22.57 17.53 -18.28
C GLY A 149 -22.25 16.18 -18.90
N LEU A 150 -21.92 15.19 -18.06
CA LEU A 150 -21.71 13.75 -18.30
C LEU A 150 -20.32 13.21 -17.91
N LEU A 151 -19.81 13.56 -16.72
CA LEU A 151 -18.94 12.65 -15.95
C LEU A 151 -19.17 12.80 -14.43
N CYS A 152 -20.42 13.09 -14.03
CA CYS A 152 -20.88 12.60 -12.74
C CYS A 152 -21.00 11.09 -12.89
N LEU A 153 -20.14 10.34 -12.20
CA LEU A 153 -20.27 8.90 -11.98
C LEU A 153 -21.64 8.61 -11.38
N VAL A 154 -22.65 8.43 -12.22
CA VAL A 154 -23.90 7.78 -11.82
C VAL A 154 -23.69 6.30 -12.13
N ASN A 155 -23.23 5.56 -11.12
CA ASN A 155 -23.53 4.14 -11.01
C ASN A 155 -23.70 3.81 -9.53
N PRO A 156 -24.92 3.95 -8.98
CA PRO A 156 -25.27 3.22 -7.78
C PRO A 156 -25.25 1.73 -8.14
N ILE A 157 -24.50 0.92 -7.40
CA ILE A 157 -24.63 -0.53 -7.48
C ILE A 157 -26.10 -0.87 -7.23
N GLN A 158 -26.81 -1.38 -8.25
CA GLN A 158 -28.06 -2.10 -8.00
C GLN A 158 -27.66 -3.50 -7.50
N HIS A 159 -27.51 -3.64 -6.18
CA HIS A 159 -27.51 -4.96 -5.57
C HIS A 159 -28.92 -5.55 -5.75
N VAL A 160 -29.12 -6.31 -6.83
CA VAL A 160 -30.28 -7.17 -6.98
C VAL A 160 -29.95 -8.47 -6.28
N LEU A 161 -30.44 -8.61 -5.04
CA LEU A 161 -30.29 -9.82 -4.23
C LEU A 161 -30.70 -11.05 -5.08
N GLY A 162 -29.74 -11.90 -5.44
CA GLY A 162 -29.98 -13.15 -6.18
C GLY A 162 -29.47 -13.23 -7.64
N LYS A 163 -28.81 -12.18 -8.18
CA LYS A 163 -27.99 -12.30 -9.41
C LYS A 163 -26.52 -12.10 -9.06
N ALA A 164 -25.64 -12.86 -9.72
CA ALA A 164 -24.19 -12.65 -9.62
C ALA A 164 -23.88 -11.16 -9.87
N ASP A 165 -23.06 -10.57 -9.00
CA ASP A 165 -22.72 -9.15 -9.07
C ASP A 165 -22.27 -8.80 -10.49
N THR A 166 -23.03 -7.95 -11.17
CA THR A 166 -22.73 -7.60 -12.56
C THR A 166 -21.62 -6.58 -12.57
N ILE A 167 -20.44 -7.00 -13.01
CA ILE A 167 -19.24 -6.18 -13.03
C ILE A 167 -19.35 -5.13 -14.13
N ILE A 168 -19.22 -3.87 -13.74
CA ILE A 168 -19.32 -2.73 -14.64
C ILE A 168 -17.93 -2.41 -15.17
N ILE A 169 -17.69 -2.60 -16.46
CA ILE A 169 -16.41 -2.24 -17.09
C ILE A 169 -16.22 -0.72 -17.04
N PRO A 170 -15.12 -0.22 -16.43
CA PRO A 170 -14.88 1.21 -16.31
C PRO A 170 -14.69 1.86 -17.68
N THR A 171 -15.25 3.05 -17.91
CA THR A 171 -15.12 3.77 -19.18
C THR A 171 -13.65 4.04 -19.55
N ILE A 172 -12.76 4.18 -18.56
CA ILE A 172 -11.33 4.38 -18.80
C ILE A 172 -10.67 3.18 -19.50
N TYR A 173 -11.15 1.96 -19.28
CA TYR A 173 -10.67 0.77 -20.00
C TYR A 173 -11.13 0.80 -21.46
N LEU A 174 -12.40 1.12 -21.70
CA LEU A 174 -12.96 1.27 -23.03
C LEU A 174 -12.21 2.34 -23.83
N LEU A 175 -12.00 3.51 -23.23
CA LEU A 175 -11.23 4.61 -23.84
C LEU A 175 -9.80 4.20 -24.16
N SER A 176 -9.14 3.46 -23.27
CA SER A 176 -7.76 3.00 -23.50
C SER A 176 -7.68 2.05 -24.70
N ILE A 177 -8.59 1.05 -24.78
CA ILE A 177 -8.66 0.11 -25.91
C ILE A 177 -8.94 0.85 -27.23
N THR A 178 -9.92 1.76 -27.27
CA THR A 178 -10.22 2.55 -28.48
C THR A 178 -9.01 3.37 -28.96
N ASN A 179 -8.10 3.74 -28.06
CA ASN A 179 -6.90 4.49 -28.37
C ASN A 179 -5.65 3.62 -28.51
N LYS A 180 -5.82 2.32 -28.80
CA LYS A 180 -4.75 1.32 -28.99
C LYS A 180 -3.79 1.20 -27.80
N CYS A 181 -4.26 1.58 -26.61
CA CYS A 181 -3.57 1.39 -25.35
C CYS A 181 -4.19 0.15 -24.69
N TYR A 182 -3.69 -1.03 -25.04
CA TYR A 182 -4.24 -2.30 -24.57
C TYR A 182 -3.70 -2.64 -23.18
N PRO A 183 -4.54 -2.66 -22.13
CA PRO A 183 -4.10 -3.11 -20.82
C PRO A 183 -3.84 -4.62 -20.84
N PRO A 184 -2.89 -5.12 -20.04
CA PRO A 184 -2.72 -6.54 -19.77
C PRO A 184 -4.03 -7.23 -19.35
N LEU A 185 -4.14 -8.54 -19.61
CA LEU A 185 -5.37 -9.28 -19.34
C LEU A 185 -5.69 -9.31 -17.84
N ASN A 186 -4.68 -9.41 -16.96
CA ASN A 186 -4.87 -9.39 -15.50
C ASN A 186 -5.59 -8.15 -14.99
N PHE A 187 -5.56 -7.02 -15.71
CA PHE A 187 -6.26 -5.80 -15.32
C PHE A 187 -7.78 -5.93 -15.43
N PHE A 188 -8.27 -6.93 -16.17
CA PHE A 188 -9.69 -7.24 -16.32
C PHE A 188 -10.20 -8.23 -15.26
N THR A 189 -9.40 -8.58 -14.26
CA THR A 189 -9.92 -9.31 -13.09
C THR A 189 -10.91 -8.46 -12.30
N ASN A 190 -11.83 -9.12 -11.57
CA ASN A 190 -12.85 -8.45 -10.77
C ASN A 190 -12.26 -7.45 -9.79
N GLU A 191 -11.20 -7.86 -9.08
CA GLU A 191 -10.50 -7.05 -8.10
C GLU A 191 -9.92 -5.76 -8.72
N CYS A 192 -9.30 -5.87 -9.89
CA CYS A 192 -8.76 -4.69 -10.59
C CYS A 192 -9.89 -3.77 -11.06
N ILE A 193 -10.96 -4.32 -11.67
CA ILE A 193 -12.10 -3.52 -12.12
C ILE A 193 -12.81 -2.83 -10.95
N GLU A 194 -13.01 -3.53 -9.85
CA GLU A 194 -13.56 -2.97 -8.60
C GLU A 194 -12.66 -1.87 -8.05
N THR A 195 -11.34 -2.06 -8.08
CA THR A 195 -10.38 -1.02 -7.68
C THR A 195 -10.51 0.23 -8.54
N VAL A 196 -10.67 0.09 -9.87
CA VAL A 196 -10.89 1.26 -10.75
C VAL A 196 -12.22 1.95 -10.45
N ASN A 197 -13.28 1.18 -10.22
CA ASN A 197 -14.62 1.72 -9.97
C ASN A 197 -14.75 2.40 -8.59
N HIS A 198 -14.11 1.85 -7.56
CA HIS A 198 -14.31 2.26 -6.16
C HIS A 198 -13.14 3.05 -5.58
N SER A 199 -11.94 2.87 -6.12
CA SER A 199 -10.70 3.48 -5.63
C SER A 199 -9.95 4.16 -6.77
N SER A 200 -10.63 5.07 -7.48
CA SER A 200 -10.05 5.80 -8.62
C SER A 200 -8.75 6.57 -8.29
N GLN A 201 -8.49 6.85 -7.00
CA GLN A 201 -7.23 7.39 -6.48
C GLN A 201 -6.01 6.45 -6.62
N ASN A 202 -6.24 5.14 -6.76
CA ASN A 202 -5.22 4.12 -6.96
C ASN A 202 -4.96 3.85 -8.46
N VAL A 203 -5.63 4.58 -9.36
CA VAL A 203 -5.49 4.42 -10.81
C VAL A 203 -4.68 5.59 -11.36
N HIS A 204 -3.51 5.27 -11.91
CA HIS A 204 -2.67 6.26 -12.57
C HIS A 204 -3.15 6.52 -13.99
N LEU A 205 -3.40 7.79 -14.28
CA LEU A 205 -3.86 8.25 -15.58
C LEU A 205 -2.80 9.13 -16.27
N LYS A 206 -2.71 9.00 -17.59
CA LYS A 206 -1.86 9.82 -18.45
C LYS A 206 -2.71 10.60 -19.43
N LEU A 207 -2.54 11.93 -19.41
CA LEU A 207 -3.21 12.83 -20.33
C LEU A 207 -2.53 12.79 -21.70
N THR A 208 -3.19 12.22 -22.71
CA THR A 208 -2.60 11.99 -24.02
C THR A 208 -3.56 12.37 -25.15
N TRP A 209 -3.02 12.59 -26.34
CA TRP A 209 -3.82 12.84 -27.53
C TRP A 209 -4.45 11.53 -28.02
N PRO A 210 -5.76 11.50 -28.31
CA PRO A 210 -6.39 10.31 -28.86
C PRO A 210 -5.79 9.92 -30.22
N TRP A 211 -5.71 8.61 -30.46
CA TRP A 211 -4.90 8.00 -31.53
C TRP A 211 -5.23 8.52 -32.94
N ASP A 212 -6.49 8.78 -33.25
CA ASP A 212 -6.94 9.20 -34.59
C ASP A 212 -6.87 10.72 -34.84
N ASN A 213 -6.44 11.52 -33.86
CA ASN A 213 -6.56 12.99 -33.91
C ASN A 213 -5.22 13.72 -34.05
N LYS A 214 -4.31 13.22 -34.90
CA LYS A 214 -3.01 13.89 -35.13
C LYS A 214 -3.11 15.29 -35.73
N ASN A 215 -4.28 15.68 -36.28
CA ASN A 215 -4.48 16.96 -36.96
C ASN A 215 -5.68 17.80 -36.46
N ALA A 216 -6.39 17.42 -35.40
CA ALA A 216 -7.52 18.20 -34.91
C ALA A 216 -7.17 18.93 -33.61
N SER A 217 -7.74 20.12 -33.45
CA SER A 217 -7.77 20.95 -32.24
C SER A 217 -8.49 20.31 -31.04
N GLY A 218 -8.41 18.98 -30.89
CA GLY A 218 -9.14 18.23 -29.86
C GLY A 218 -8.62 18.52 -28.46
N GLU A 219 -9.39 18.15 -27.45
CA GLU A 219 -8.89 18.13 -26.07
C GLU A 219 -8.13 16.83 -25.83
N LYS A 220 -7.10 16.89 -24.97
CA LYS A 220 -6.40 15.69 -24.52
C LYS A 220 -7.35 14.86 -23.64
N VAL A 221 -7.26 13.54 -23.76
CA VAL A 221 -8.08 12.59 -22.98
C VAL A 221 -7.18 11.86 -21.99
N ASN A 222 -7.72 11.51 -20.82
CA ASN A 222 -7.02 10.69 -19.85
C ASN A 222 -7.14 9.21 -20.24
N PHE A 223 -6.01 8.51 -20.31
CA PHE A 223 -5.92 7.06 -20.48
C PHE A 223 -5.20 6.44 -19.28
N LEU A 224 -5.24 5.12 -19.13
CA LEU A 224 -4.40 4.43 -18.16
C LEU A 224 -2.92 4.70 -18.44
N ASP A 225 -2.15 5.05 -17.42
CA ASP A 225 -0.69 5.12 -17.49
C ASP A 225 -0.11 3.70 -17.38
N LEU A 226 -0.22 2.94 -18.48
CA LEU A 226 0.12 1.51 -18.50
C LEU A 226 1.49 1.18 -17.86
N PRO A 227 2.60 1.90 -18.12
CA PRO A 227 3.87 1.60 -17.47
C PRO A 227 3.82 1.70 -15.94
N LYS A 228 3.11 2.69 -15.39
CA LYS A 228 2.97 2.82 -13.93
C LYS A 228 1.99 1.81 -13.36
N MET A 229 0.90 1.57 -14.07
CA MET A 229 -0.11 0.60 -13.65
C MET A 229 0.46 -0.82 -13.64
N VAL A 230 1.27 -1.20 -14.64
CA VAL A 230 1.96 -2.51 -14.70
C VAL A 230 2.96 -2.64 -13.55
N SER A 231 3.64 -1.55 -13.16
CA SER A 231 4.52 -1.58 -11.99
C SER A 231 3.78 -1.77 -10.66
N LEU A 232 2.48 -1.45 -10.59
CA LEU A 232 1.68 -1.53 -9.37
C LEU A 232 0.85 -2.81 -9.28
N TRP A 233 0.29 -3.24 -10.41
CA TRP A 233 -0.63 -4.39 -10.49
C TRP A 233 0.02 -5.60 -11.15
N GLU A 234 1.32 -5.52 -11.37
CA GLU A 234 2.14 -6.53 -12.03
C GLU A 234 1.73 -6.73 -13.51
N SER A 235 2.66 -7.29 -14.27
CA SER A 235 2.39 -7.72 -15.64
C SER A 235 1.70 -9.09 -15.62
N ASP A 236 1.10 -9.45 -16.74
CA ASP A 236 0.60 -10.80 -16.99
C ASP A 236 1.63 -11.64 -17.78
N ASP A 237 2.92 -11.33 -17.66
CA ASP A 237 4.02 -11.91 -18.44
C ASP A 237 4.44 -13.33 -18.01
N HIS A 238 3.83 -13.85 -16.95
CA HIS A 238 4.09 -15.21 -16.46
C HIS A 238 2.80 -15.87 -15.94
N TYR A 239 2.67 -17.19 -16.11
CA TYR A 239 1.46 -17.94 -15.72
C TYR A 239 1.15 -17.90 -14.22
N SER A 240 2.14 -17.54 -13.39
CA SER A 240 1.95 -17.38 -11.94
C SER A 240 1.23 -16.08 -11.58
N CYS A 241 1.22 -15.09 -12.47
CA CYS A 241 0.63 -13.77 -12.24
C CYS A 241 -0.91 -13.79 -12.40
N LEU A 242 -1.43 -14.80 -13.10
CA LEU A 242 -2.86 -14.96 -13.32
C LEU A 242 -3.21 -16.44 -13.13
N THR A 243 -3.97 -16.77 -12.09
CA THR A 243 -4.45 -18.15 -11.90
C THR A 243 -5.41 -18.55 -13.03
N LEU A 244 -5.58 -19.84 -13.29
CA LEU A 244 -6.51 -20.32 -14.33
C LEU A 244 -7.94 -19.77 -14.13
N HIS A 245 -8.39 -19.71 -12.87
CA HIS A 245 -9.69 -19.13 -12.53
C HIS A 245 -9.75 -17.64 -12.88
N ASN A 246 -8.73 -16.87 -12.49
CA ASN A 246 -8.66 -15.44 -12.78
C ASN A 246 -8.47 -15.16 -14.28
N PHE A 247 -7.86 -16.08 -15.03
CA PHE A 247 -7.75 -15.98 -16.49
C PHE A 247 -9.13 -15.97 -17.14
N PHE A 248 -9.99 -16.95 -16.83
CA PHE A 248 -11.32 -17.00 -17.43
C PHE A 248 -12.17 -15.81 -17.01
N ASN A 249 -12.07 -15.45 -15.74
CA ASN A 249 -12.77 -14.28 -15.22
C ASN A 249 -12.34 -12.99 -15.96
N ALA A 250 -11.04 -12.76 -16.07
CA ALA A 250 -10.50 -11.62 -16.81
C ALA A 250 -10.86 -11.66 -18.30
N SER A 251 -10.84 -12.85 -18.92
CA SER A 251 -11.23 -13.04 -20.32
C SER A 251 -12.71 -12.73 -20.55
N ASP A 252 -13.60 -13.08 -19.60
CA ASP A 252 -15.02 -12.74 -19.65
C ASP A 252 -15.26 -11.22 -19.57
N ASN A 253 -14.57 -10.55 -18.65
CA ASN A 253 -14.65 -9.10 -18.50
C ASN A 253 -14.06 -8.37 -19.72
N PHE A 254 -12.94 -8.87 -20.28
CA PHE A 254 -12.37 -8.32 -21.50
C PHE A 254 -13.29 -8.52 -22.72
N LEU A 255 -13.91 -9.70 -22.85
CA LEU A 255 -14.92 -9.95 -23.89
C LEU A 255 -16.12 -9.02 -23.73
N ALA A 256 -16.58 -8.76 -22.50
CA ALA A 256 -17.63 -7.78 -22.23
C ALA A 256 -17.20 -6.37 -22.67
N ALA A 257 -15.96 -5.96 -22.39
CA ALA A 257 -15.41 -4.69 -22.85
C ALA A 257 -15.39 -4.59 -24.38
N LEU A 258 -14.92 -5.64 -25.08
CA LEU A 258 -14.92 -5.69 -26.54
C LEU A 258 -16.34 -5.60 -27.12
N ARG A 259 -17.32 -6.29 -26.51
CA ARG A 259 -18.73 -6.21 -26.91
C ARG A 259 -19.31 -4.81 -26.75
N LEU A 260 -18.94 -4.09 -25.68
CA LEU A 260 -19.34 -2.68 -25.48
C LEU A 260 -18.73 -1.74 -26.53
N LEU A 261 -17.53 -2.05 -27.02
CA LEU A 261 -16.84 -1.26 -28.04
C LEU A 261 -17.32 -1.58 -29.46
N CYS A 262 -17.84 -2.79 -29.70
CA CYS A 262 -18.37 -3.18 -31.00
C CYS A 262 -19.80 -2.63 -31.17
N CYS A 263 -19.98 -1.63 -32.04
CA CYS A 263 -21.32 -1.31 -32.54
C CYS A 263 -21.81 -2.46 -33.44
N PRO A 264 -23.04 -2.97 -33.29
CA PRO A 264 -23.60 -3.91 -34.25
C PRO A 264 -23.83 -3.16 -35.57
N SER A 265 -22.92 -3.32 -36.52
CA SER A 265 -23.17 -3.00 -37.92
C SER A 265 -23.84 -4.22 -38.55
N GLU A 266 -25.00 -4.03 -39.19
CA GLU A 266 -25.78 -5.13 -39.80
C GLU A 266 -25.02 -5.86 -40.92
N ASP A 267 -23.88 -5.32 -41.40
CA ASP A 267 -23.18 -5.81 -42.60
C ASP A 267 -21.77 -6.39 -42.36
N THR A 268 -21.32 -6.54 -41.11
CA THR A 268 -20.00 -7.15 -40.83
C THR A 268 -20.14 -8.49 -40.09
N PRO A 269 -19.85 -9.63 -40.73
CA PRO A 269 -20.10 -10.96 -40.15
C PRO A 269 -19.13 -11.34 -39.02
N THR A 270 -18.05 -10.59 -38.79
CA THR A 270 -17.02 -10.90 -37.80
C THR A 270 -16.53 -9.65 -37.08
N THR A 271 -16.90 -9.50 -35.81
CA THR A 271 -16.39 -8.45 -34.91
C THR A 271 -15.17 -8.96 -34.14
N TYR A 272 -14.33 -8.05 -33.64
CA TYR A 272 -13.22 -8.42 -32.74
C TYR A 272 -13.70 -9.18 -31.50
N ALA A 273 -14.87 -8.81 -30.96
CA ALA A 273 -15.49 -9.54 -29.86
C ALA A 273 -15.87 -10.98 -30.25
N ALA A 274 -16.40 -11.20 -31.46
CA ALA A 274 -16.76 -12.54 -31.94
C ALA A 274 -15.52 -13.43 -32.17
N GLU A 275 -14.44 -12.87 -32.72
CA GLU A 275 -13.18 -13.61 -32.88
C GLU A 275 -12.52 -13.93 -31.55
N TYR A 276 -12.49 -12.96 -30.62
CA TYR A 276 -11.96 -13.20 -29.27
C TYR A 276 -12.78 -14.26 -28.52
N GLN A 277 -14.10 -14.27 -28.69
CA GLN A 277 -14.95 -15.30 -28.10
C GLN A 277 -14.59 -16.71 -28.60
N LYS A 278 -14.36 -16.89 -29.91
CA LYS A 278 -13.92 -18.19 -30.45
C LYS A 278 -12.60 -18.65 -29.84
N HIS A 279 -11.64 -17.73 -29.70
CA HIS A 279 -10.34 -17.99 -29.10
C HIS A 279 -10.46 -18.43 -27.64
N ARG A 280 -11.27 -17.70 -26.84
CA ARG A 280 -11.58 -18.07 -25.45
C ARG A 280 -12.24 -19.46 -25.36
N ASP A 281 -13.27 -19.70 -26.17
CA ASP A 281 -14.07 -20.93 -26.12
C ASP A 281 -13.25 -22.16 -26.53
N PHE A 282 -12.24 -22.00 -27.40
CA PHE A 282 -11.27 -23.05 -27.72
C PHE A 282 -10.52 -23.52 -26.47
N PHE A 283 -10.05 -22.60 -25.63
CA PHE A 283 -9.32 -22.97 -24.41
C PHE A 283 -10.22 -23.56 -23.33
N CYS A 284 -11.48 -23.13 -23.23
CA CYS A 284 -12.45 -23.78 -22.35
C CYS A 284 -12.66 -25.28 -22.69
N GLN A 285 -12.38 -25.70 -23.93
CA GLN A 285 -12.61 -27.05 -24.41
C GLN A 285 -11.38 -27.96 -24.32
N LEU A 286 -10.23 -27.46 -23.85
CA LEU A 286 -9.03 -28.27 -23.70
C LEU A 286 -9.14 -29.25 -22.53
N SER A 287 -8.85 -30.52 -22.79
CA SER A 287 -8.67 -31.55 -21.76
C SER A 287 -7.44 -31.25 -20.89
N ASN A 288 -7.48 -31.56 -19.60
CA ASN A 288 -6.37 -31.38 -18.64
C ASN A 288 -5.89 -29.92 -18.51
N LEU A 289 -6.83 -28.99 -18.54
CA LEU A 289 -6.56 -27.55 -18.58
C LEU A 289 -5.71 -27.04 -17.41
N GLU A 290 -5.99 -27.49 -16.18
CA GLU A 290 -5.22 -27.10 -14.99
C GLU A 290 -3.76 -27.55 -15.06
N GLU A 291 -3.52 -28.80 -15.49
CA GLU A 291 -2.18 -29.38 -15.60
C GLU A 291 -1.37 -28.73 -16.74
N THR A 292 -2.06 -28.32 -17.81
CA THR A 292 -1.43 -27.75 -19.01
C THR A 292 -1.35 -26.23 -19.00
N TYR A 293 -1.96 -25.57 -18.01
CA TYR A 293 -2.06 -24.11 -17.91
C TYR A 293 -0.70 -23.39 -18.05
N PRO A 294 0.40 -23.80 -17.37
CA PRO A 294 1.68 -23.10 -17.52
C PRO A 294 2.23 -23.11 -18.95
N SER A 295 2.06 -24.24 -19.64
CA SER A 295 2.53 -24.45 -21.01
C SER A 295 1.67 -23.69 -22.02
N TRP A 296 0.35 -23.73 -21.83
CA TRP A 296 -0.60 -23.00 -22.68
C TRP A 296 -0.49 -21.49 -22.50
N TYR A 297 -0.46 -20.99 -21.26
CA TYR A 297 -0.38 -19.55 -21.00
C TYR A 297 0.91 -18.94 -21.58
N SER A 298 2.02 -19.67 -21.51
CA SER A 298 3.27 -19.28 -22.18
C SER A 298 3.16 -19.22 -23.71
N PHE A 299 2.29 -20.03 -24.32
CA PHE A 299 1.98 -19.97 -25.75
C PHE A 299 1.09 -18.76 -26.07
N GLU A 300 0.08 -18.49 -25.25
CA GLU A 300 -0.83 -17.35 -25.38
C GLU A 300 -0.06 -16.01 -25.33
N LEU A 301 0.85 -15.84 -24.38
CA LEU A 301 1.69 -14.63 -24.28
C LEU A 301 2.56 -14.41 -25.52
N LYS A 302 3.11 -15.48 -26.10
CA LYS A 302 3.89 -15.39 -27.33
C LYS A 302 3.03 -14.96 -28.51
N ALA A 303 1.78 -15.43 -28.58
CA ALA A 303 0.84 -15.04 -29.62
C ALA A 303 0.49 -13.54 -29.52
N GLN A 304 0.37 -13.00 -28.31
CA GLN A 304 0.08 -11.58 -28.07
C GLN A 304 1.23 -10.65 -28.48
N GLY A 305 2.49 -11.07 -28.34
CA GLY A 305 3.68 -10.29 -28.73
C GLY A 305 3.94 -10.15 -30.24
N THR A 306 3.02 -10.65 -31.09
CA THR A 306 3.19 -10.69 -32.56
C THR A 306 2.29 -9.69 -33.32
N PHE A 307 1.62 -8.77 -32.63
CA PHE A 307 0.72 -7.76 -33.21
C PHE A 307 1.23 -6.32 -33.05
#